data_AF-A0A401LUY1-F1
#
_entry.id   AF-A0A401LUY1-F1
#
_cell.length_a   1.000
_cell.length_b   1.000
_cell.length_c   1.000
_cell.angle_alpha   90.00
_cell.angle_beta   90.00
_cell.angle_gamma   90.00
#
_symmetry.space_group_name_H-M   'P 1'
#
loop_
_entity.id
_entity.type
_entity.pdbx_description
1 polymer ?
#
loop_
_entity_poly.entity_id
_entity_poly.type
_entity_poly.pdbx_seq_one_letter_code
_entity_poly.pdbx_strand_id
1 'polypeptide(L)'
;MQTLEKSELDRLQGVEMYLPQGNYTVVLWANASDAQTKLGGFSEGETIRNLSASHPHAETSASIPTLDRLLFAVTPLTVSEHETGDHTVNFSPGTIRVSLHLDGVSVQPVVHITGMESALRPVFDETSGTWRLQSVSRNKTFQPAVAYDVTNRHANATTDIPRFKADTPGMVEIIDPTTGNHIVPPISLAGLIARYHIPMEEDIEVTIPIEITFTNGHAKITIRNWENQNVKPGGV
;
A
#
# COMPACT_ATOMS: atom_id res chain seq x y z
N MET A 1 -13.79 -16.41 -9.85
CA MET A 1 -12.68 -16.00 -8.96
C MET A 1 -12.07 -17.25 -8.37
N GLN A 2 -10.75 -17.42 -8.47
CA GLN A 2 -10.01 -18.47 -7.77
C GLN A 2 -9.11 -17.78 -6.74
N THR A 3 -9.09 -18.29 -5.51
CA THR A 3 -8.24 -17.79 -4.43
C THR A 3 -7.17 -18.84 -4.16
N LEU A 4 -5.93 -18.39 -3.98
CA LEU A 4 -4.79 -19.25 -3.64
C LEU A 4 -4.25 -18.80 -2.29
N GLU A 5 -4.12 -19.73 -1.36
CA GLU A 5 -3.55 -19.47 -0.05
C GLU A 5 -2.02 -19.51 -0.09
N LYS A 6 -1.37 -18.84 0.87
CA LYS A 6 0.09 -18.80 0.96
C LYS A 6 0.73 -20.21 0.99
N SER A 7 0.11 -21.14 1.70
CA SER A 7 0.60 -22.53 1.79
C SER A 7 0.62 -23.25 0.44
N GLU A 8 -0.27 -22.87 -0.49
CA GLU A 8 -0.29 -23.41 -1.85
C GLU A 8 0.87 -22.82 -2.67
N LEU A 9 1.12 -21.51 -2.51
CA LEU A 9 2.25 -20.82 -3.14
C LEU A 9 3.62 -21.30 -2.64
N ASP A 10 3.71 -21.71 -1.37
CA ASP A 10 4.91 -22.32 -0.79
C ASP A 10 5.21 -23.69 -1.41
N ARG A 11 4.18 -24.42 -1.87
CA ARG A 11 4.31 -25.72 -2.54
C ARG A 11 4.62 -25.58 -4.03
N LEU A 12 4.00 -24.60 -4.69
CA LEU A 12 4.21 -24.26 -6.09
C LEU A 12 4.02 -22.76 -6.23
N GLN A 13 5.05 -22.02 -6.65
CA GLN A 13 4.97 -20.58 -6.89
C GLN A 13 4.21 -20.28 -8.20
N GLY A 14 2.98 -20.78 -8.30
CA GLY A 14 2.16 -20.71 -9.50
C GLY A 14 0.85 -21.47 -9.34
N VAL A 15 0.07 -21.47 -10.41
CA VAL A 15 -1.19 -22.20 -10.49
C VAL A 15 -1.25 -22.91 -11.83
N GLU A 16 -1.58 -24.19 -11.81
CA GLU A 16 -1.87 -24.94 -13.02
C GLU A 16 -3.31 -24.66 -13.44
N MET A 17 -3.51 -24.27 -14.69
CA MET A 17 -4.81 -23.94 -15.25
C MET A 17 -5.06 -24.74 -16.52
N TYR A 18 -6.26 -25.30 -16.64
CA TYR A 18 -6.73 -25.96 -17.85
C TYR A 18 -7.68 -25.03 -18.58
N LEU A 19 -7.17 -24.33 -19.59
CA LEU A 19 -7.93 -23.39 -20.41
C LEU A 19 -8.11 -23.96 -21.83
N PRO A 20 -9.29 -23.77 -22.45
CA PRO A 20 -9.45 -24.02 -23.88
C PRO A 20 -8.48 -23.18 -24.73
N GLN A 21 -8.32 -23.55 -26.00
CA GLN A 21 -7.57 -22.72 -26.94
C GLN A 21 -8.21 -21.32 -27.03
N GLY A 22 -7.38 -20.28 -26.92
CA GLY A 22 -7.87 -18.91 -26.99
C GLY A 22 -6.88 -17.87 -26.50
N ASN A 23 -7.29 -16.61 -26.63
CA ASN A 23 -6.59 -15.48 -26.06
C ASN A 23 -7.30 -15.04 -24.77
N TYR A 24 -6.54 -14.99 -23.70
CA TYR A 24 -6.98 -14.65 -22.36
C TYR A 24 -6.22 -13.43 -21.85
N THR A 25 -6.77 -12.80 -20.83
CA THR A 25 -6.05 -11.86 -19.99
C THR A 25 -6.18 -12.33 -18.56
N VAL A 26 -5.04 -12.62 -17.94
CA VAL A 26 -4.96 -13.03 -16.54
C VAL A 26 -4.82 -11.77 -15.71
N VAL A 27 -5.67 -11.62 -14.70
CA VAL A 27 -5.63 -10.50 -13.75
C VAL A 27 -5.48 -11.05 -12.33
N LEU A 28 -4.49 -10.56 -11.60
CA LEU A 28 -4.15 -11.05 -10.27
C LEU A 28 -4.10 -9.88 -9.28
N TRP A 29 -4.70 -10.10 -8.11
CA TRP A 29 -4.45 -9.33 -6.90
C TRP A 29 -3.80 -10.27 -5.88
N ALA A 30 -2.71 -9.84 -5.25
CA ALA A 30 -2.07 -10.60 -4.19
C ALA A 30 -2.09 -9.83 -2.86
N ASN A 31 -2.00 -10.58 -1.77
CA ASN A 31 -2.04 -10.12 -0.38
C ASN A 31 -3.36 -9.43 0.04
N ALA A 32 -4.45 -9.56 -0.72
CA ALA A 32 -5.74 -9.01 -0.31
C ALA A 32 -6.35 -9.90 0.80
N SER A 33 -6.62 -9.30 1.96
CA SER A 33 -7.36 -9.94 3.04
C SER A 33 -8.72 -9.27 3.20
N ASP A 34 -9.79 -10.04 3.41
CA ASP A 34 -11.15 -9.48 3.56
C ASP A 34 -11.28 -8.52 4.76
N ALA A 35 -10.32 -8.55 5.70
CA ALA A 35 -10.28 -7.66 6.85
C ALA A 35 -9.87 -6.22 6.49
N GLN A 36 -8.94 -6.04 5.54
CA GLN A 36 -8.38 -4.71 5.20
C GLN A 36 -8.66 -4.32 3.74
N THR A 37 -8.88 -5.27 2.85
CA THR A 37 -9.15 -5.03 1.42
C THR A 37 -10.32 -5.86 0.92
N LYS A 38 -11.38 -5.18 0.51
CA LYS A 38 -12.46 -5.73 -0.29
C LYS A 38 -12.11 -5.63 -1.77
N LEU A 39 -12.06 -6.78 -2.43
CA LEU A 39 -11.99 -6.88 -3.88
C LEU A 39 -13.40 -6.84 -4.51
N GLY A 40 -13.55 -6.14 -5.64
CA GLY A 40 -14.79 -6.04 -6.40
C GLY A 40 -14.56 -6.22 -7.89
N GLY A 41 -15.63 -6.48 -8.66
CA GLY A 41 -15.56 -6.58 -10.12
C GLY A 41 -15.26 -7.99 -10.68
N PHE A 42 -15.49 -9.05 -9.90
CA PHE A 42 -15.17 -10.44 -10.26
C PHE A 42 -16.38 -11.30 -10.68
N SER A 43 -17.54 -10.70 -10.96
CA SER A 43 -18.73 -11.40 -11.44
C SER A 43 -18.65 -11.68 -12.95
N GLU A 44 -19.36 -12.72 -13.39
CA GLU A 44 -19.45 -13.05 -14.82
C GLU A 44 -20.05 -11.88 -15.62
N GLY A 45 -19.45 -11.57 -16.77
CA GLY A 45 -19.84 -10.44 -17.62
C GLY A 45 -19.19 -9.10 -17.25
N GLU A 46 -18.46 -9.03 -16.13
CA GLU A 46 -17.65 -7.86 -15.80
C GLU A 46 -16.34 -7.80 -16.61
N THR A 47 -15.82 -6.59 -16.77
CA THR A 47 -14.55 -6.34 -17.46
C THR A 47 -13.47 -5.94 -16.47
N ILE A 48 -12.21 -5.93 -16.91
CA ILE A 48 -11.08 -5.46 -16.10
C ILE A 48 -11.31 -4.04 -15.53
N ARG A 49 -12.09 -3.20 -16.23
CA ARG A 49 -12.45 -1.83 -15.79
C ARG A 49 -13.41 -1.80 -14.59
N ASN A 50 -14.12 -2.89 -14.32
CA ASN A 50 -15.01 -3.04 -13.18
C ASN A 50 -14.26 -3.47 -11.92
N LEU A 51 -13.01 -3.94 -12.06
CA LEU A 51 -12.21 -4.40 -10.93
C LEU A 51 -11.87 -3.24 -9.99
N SER A 52 -11.91 -3.53 -8.69
CA SER A 52 -11.51 -2.60 -7.66
C SER A 52 -10.92 -3.29 -6.45
N ALA A 53 -10.05 -2.58 -5.73
CA ALA A 53 -9.57 -2.94 -4.41
C ALA A 53 -9.73 -1.73 -3.48
N SER A 54 -10.43 -1.89 -2.37
CA SER A 54 -10.71 -0.80 -1.43
C SER A 54 -10.88 -1.30 -0.01
N HIS A 55 -10.74 -0.44 0.99
CA HIS A 55 -11.04 -0.85 2.35
C HIS A 55 -12.53 -1.17 2.49
N PRO A 56 -12.96 -2.19 3.27
CA PRO A 56 -14.37 -2.52 3.46
C PRO A 56 -15.26 -1.33 3.89
N HIS A 57 -14.68 -0.35 4.59
CA HIS A 57 -15.35 0.88 5.03
C HIS A 57 -15.07 2.11 4.14
N ALA A 58 -14.48 1.95 2.95
CA ALA A 58 -14.11 3.08 2.09
C ALA A 58 -15.31 3.92 1.65
N GLU A 59 -16.49 3.33 1.48
CA GLU A 59 -17.71 4.06 1.10
C GLU A 59 -18.44 4.66 2.30
N THR A 60 -18.35 4.02 3.47
CA THR A 60 -19.15 4.35 4.66
C THR A 60 -18.42 5.19 5.69
N SER A 61 -17.08 5.28 5.63
CA SER A 61 -16.26 6.01 6.58
C SER A 61 -15.32 7.00 5.88
N ALA A 62 -15.15 8.18 6.48
CA ALA A 62 -14.12 9.14 6.08
C ALA A 62 -12.71 8.74 6.58
N SER A 63 -12.64 7.93 7.64
CA SER A 63 -11.40 7.43 8.24
C SER A 63 -11.20 5.94 7.97
N ILE A 64 -9.98 5.54 7.61
CA ILE A 64 -9.60 4.18 7.24
C ILE A 64 -8.29 3.82 7.96
N PRO A 65 -8.14 2.64 8.58
CA PRO A 65 -6.92 2.31 9.29
C PRO A 65 -5.73 2.06 8.36
N THR A 66 -5.88 1.12 7.43
CA THR A 66 -4.85 0.66 6.49
C THR A 66 -5.52 -0.18 5.40
N LEU A 67 -4.88 -0.34 4.25
CA LEU A 67 -5.12 -1.48 3.34
C LEU A 67 -4.14 -2.60 3.65
N ASP A 68 -4.26 -3.71 2.91
CA ASP A 68 -3.18 -4.67 2.81
C ASP A 68 -2.04 -4.12 1.92
N ARG A 69 -0.86 -4.76 2.01
CA ARG A 69 0.27 -4.50 1.11
C ARG A 69 0.02 -5.15 -0.26
N LEU A 70 -0.89 -4.56 -1.02
CA LEU A 70 -1.42 -5.13 -2.25
C LEU A 70 -0.40 -5.16 -3.38
N LEU A 71 -0.43 -6.25 -4.13
CA LEU A 71 0.24 -6.38 -5.42
C LEU A 71 -0.80 -6.63 -6.52
N PHE A 72 -0.51 -6.16 -7.73
CA PHE A 72 -1.39 -6.30 -8.88
C PHE A 72 -0.63 -6.71 -10.13
N ALA A 73 -1.25 -7.55 -10.95
CA ALA A 73 -0.71 -7.90 -12.26
C ALA A 73 -1.81 -8.10 -13.29
N VAL A 74 -1.51 -7.73 -14.54
CA VAL A 74 -2.30 -8.07 -15.71
C VAL A 74 -1.37 -8.56 -16.79
N THR A 75 -1.61 -9.77 -17.31
CA THR A 75 -0.82 -10.31 -18.42
C THR A 75 -1.73 -10.89 -19.50
N PRO A 76 -1.47 -10.63 -20.79
CA PRO A 76 -2.06 -11.42 -21.86
C PRO A 76 -1.53 -12.85 -21.78
N LEU A 77 -2.37 -13.81 -22.17
CA LEU A 77 -2.06 -15.23 -22.23
C LEU A 77 -2.69 -15.82 -23.49
N THR A 78 -1.89 -16.44 -24.36
CA THR A 78 -2.39 -17.19 -25.51
C THR A 78 -2.20 -18.67 -25.26
N VAL A 79 -3.30 -19.42 -25.32
CA VAL A 79 -3.32 -20.88 -25.12
C VAL A 79 -3.50 -21.54 -26.47
N SER A 80 -2.58 -22.42 -26.85
CA SER A 80 -2.63 -23.23 -28.07
C SER A 80 -2.94 -24.71 -27.72
N GLU A 81 -3.56 -25.46 -28.65
CA GLU A 81 -3.95 -26.86 -28.40
C GLU A 81 -2.79 -27.82 -28.13
N HIS A 82 -1.55 -27.42 -28.43
CA HIS A 82 -0.40 -28.32 -28.47
C HIS A 82 0.76 -27.89 -27.57
N GLU A 83 0.63 -26.77 -26.85
CA GLU A 83 1.71 -26.26 -26.01
C GLU A 83 1.25 -26.21 -24.56
N THR A 84 1.96 -26.97 -23.73
CA THR A 84 2.07 -26.70 -22.30
C THR A 84 3.23 -25.75 -22.10
N GLY A 85 2.99 -24.60 -21.47
CA GLY A 85 4.02 -23.59 -21.26
C GLY A 85 3.87 -22.92 -19.90
N ASP A 86 5.00 -22.64 -19.28
CA ASP A 86 5.05 -21.82 -18.08
C ASP A 86 4.92 -20.34 -18.47
N HIS A 87 4.05 -19.63 -17.76
CA HIS A 87 3.87 -18.20 -17.93
C HIS A 87 4.19 -17.47 -16.63
N THR A 88 5.26 -16.69 -16.64
CA THR A 88 5.64 -15.84 -15.50
C THR A 88 4.81 -14.57 -15.49
N VAL A 89 4.26 -14.24 -14.33
CA VAL A 89 3.50 -13.00 -14.12
C VAL A 89 4.27 -12.09 -13.16
N ASN A 90 4.56 -10.87 -13.60
CA ASN A 90 5.25 -9.87 -12.80
C ASN A 90 4.25 -8.98 -12.07
N PHE A 91 4.36 -8.94 -10.76
CA PHE A 91 3.53 -8.09 -9.91
C PHE A 91 4.09 -6.68 -9.79
N SER A 92 3.20 -5.69 -9.77
CA SER A 92 3.50 -4.30 -9.43
C SER A 92 2.84 -3.91 -8.10
N PRO A 93 3.49 -3.11 -7.24
CA PRO A 93 2.92 -2.74 -5.95
C PRO A 93 1.76 -1.74 -6.08
N GLY A 94 0.60 -2.08 -5.52
CA GLY A 94 -0.61 -1.26 -5.54
C GLY A 94 -0.73 -0.29 -4.35
N THR A 95 0.09 -0.45 -3.32
CA THR A 95 0.08 0.40 -2.12
C THR A 95 1.47 0.95 -1.81
N ILE A 96 1.50 2.07 -1.10
CA ILE A 96 2.69 2.68 -0.52
C ILE A 96 2.57 2.59 1.00
N ARG A 97 3.63 2.13 1.65
CA ARG A 97 3.70 2.08 3.10
C ARG A 97 4.15 3.42 3.65
N VAL A 98 3.40 3.95 4.61
CA VAL A 98 3.84 5.08 5.43
C VAL A 98 3.99 4.58 6.86
N SER A 99 5.20 4.72 7.41
CA SER A 99 5.48 4.39 8.81
C SER A 99 5.93 5.63 9.56
N LEU A 100 5.48 5.75 10.81
CA LEU A 100 5.87 6.81 11.73
C LEU A 100 6.57 6.19 12.93
N HIS A 101 7.75 6.69 13.24
CA HIS A 101 8.50 6.40 14.45
C HIS A 101 8.69 7.68 15.24
N LEU A 102 8.09 7.75 16.44
CA LEU A 102 8.15 8.91 17.30
C LEU A 102 8.98 8.54 18.53
N ASP A 103 10.04 9.29 18.77
CA ASP A 103 10.98 9.08 19.88
C ASP A 103 10.93 10.28 20.84
N GLY A 104 10.72 10.03 22.13
CA GLY A 104 10.59 11.06 23.18
C GLY A 104 9.20 11.70 23.29
N VAL A 105 8.17 11.15 22.64
CA VAL A 105 6.80 11.67 22.71
C VAL A 105 6.16 11.34 24.06
N SER A 106 5.58 12.35 24.72
CA SER A 106 5.12 12.23 26.12
C SER A 106 3.71 11.64 26.29
N VAL A 107 2.95 11.53 25.21
CA VAL A 107 1.57 11.02 25.18
C VAL A 107 1.43 10.02 24.04
N GLN A 108 0.44 9.11 24.12
CA GLN A 108 0.05 8.30 22.97
C GLN A 108 -0.64 9.22 21.95
N PRO A 109 -0.05 9.50 20.78
CA PRO A 109 -0.67 10.40 19.83
C PRO A 109 -1.77 9.72 19.03
N VAL A 110 -2.65 10.53 18.43
CA VAL A 110 -3.46 10.12 17.28
C VAL A 110 -2.72 10.54 16.02
N VAL A 111 -2.62 9.63 15.05
CA VAL A 111 -1.99 9.88 13.76
C VAL A 111 -3.06 9.93 12.68
N HIS A 112 -3.07 11.00 11.89
CA HIS A 112 -3.88 11.12 10.68
C HIS A 112 -2.99 11.34 9.46
N ILE A 113 -3.28 10.65 8.38
CA ILE A 113 -2.71 10.90 7.06
C ILE A 113 -3.86 11.32 6.14
N THR A 114 -4.01 12.63 5.97
CA THR A 114 -5.18 13.25 5.34
C THR A 114 -4.97 13.47 3.84
N GLY A 115 -6.05 13.77 3.11
CA GLY A 115 -5.97 14.12 1.68
C GLY A 115 -5.71 12.93 0.76
N MET A 116 -5.96 11.70 1.23
CA MET A 116 -5.62 10.49 0.49
C MET A 116 -6.81 9.93 -0.29
N GLU A 117 -6.50 9.09 -1.26
CA GLU A 117 -7.44 8.22 -1.98
C GLU A 117 -7.50 6.86 -1.28
N SER A 118 -8.64 6.15 -1.32
CA SER A 118 -8.88 4.93 -0.53
C SER A 118 -9.19 3.67 -1.33
N ALA A 119 -9.18 3.76 -2.66
CA ALA A 119 -9.49 2.64 -3.52
C ALA A 119 -8.58 2.66 -4.74
N LEU A 120 -8.40 1.50 -5.36
CA LEU A 120 -7.63 1.27 -6.57
C LEU A 120 -8.54 0.67 -7.63
N ARG A 121 -8.34 1.09 -8.88
CA ARG A 121 -8.96 0.47 -10.06
C ARG A 121 -7.95 0.29 -11.18
N PRO A 122 -8.01 -0.79 -11.98
CA PRO A 122 -7.21 -0.92 -13.17
C PRO A 122 -7.67 0.06 -14.27
N VAL A 123 -6.71 0.70 -14.93
CA VAL A 123 -6.93 1.57 -16.09
C VAL A 123 -5.92 1.18 -17.17
N PHE A 124 -6.37 1.08 -18.41
CA PHE A 124 -5.49 0.85 -19.55
C PHE A 124 -4.83 2.16 -19.96
N ASP A 125 -3.49 2.20 -19.93
CA ASP A 125 -2.70 3.30 -20.46
C ASP A 125 -2.42 3.04 -21.95
N GLU A 126 -3.10 3.79 -22.82
CA GLU A 126 -2.94 3.68 -24.27
C GLU A 126 -1.53 4.07 -24.74
N THR A 127 -0.79 4.85 -23.95
CA THR A 127 0.57 5.30 -24.28
C THR A 127 1.58 4.18 -24.11
N SER A 128 1.52 3.46 -22.99
CA SER A 128 2.41 2.33 -22.72
C SER A 128 1.86 1.00 -23.24
N GLY A 129 0.58 0.92 -23.59
CA GLY A 129 -0.09 -0.32 -23.96
C GLY A 129 -0.24 -1.30 -22.79
N THR A 130 -0.18 -0.80 -21.55
CA THR A 130 -0.21 -1.62 -20.33
C THR A 130 -1.34 -1.22 -19.38
N TRP A 131 -1.80 -2.17 -18.57
CA TRP A 131 -2.72 -1.88 -17.48
C TRP A 131 -1.96 -1.36 -16.27
N ARG A 132 -2.48 -0.28 -15.67
CA ARG A 132 -1.93 0.35 -14.47
C ARG A 132 -3.02 0.50 -13.41
N LEU A 133 -2.60 0.70 -12.17
CA LEU A 133 -3.52 1.04 -11.09
C LEU A 133 -3.70 2.56 -11.00
N GLN A 134 -4.95 2.97 -10.87
CA GLN A 134 -5.32 4.33 -10.54
C GLN A 134 -5.98 4.35 -9.17
N SER A 135 -5.48 5.20 -8.29
CA SER A 135 -6.13 5.50 -7.02
C SER A 135 -7.36 6.40 -7.23
N VAL A 136 -8.42 6.14 -6.45
CA VAL A 136 -9.72 6.80 -6.52
C VAL A 136 -10.35 6.93 -5.13
N SER A 137 -11.53 7.57 -5.04
CA SER A 137 -12.25 7.85 -3.78
C SER A 137 -11.47 8.80 -2.88
N ARG A 138 -11.49 10.09 -3.26
CA ARG A 138 -10.69 11.18 -2.68
C ARG A 138 -11.12 11.61 -1.28
N ASN A 139 -10.23 12.39 -0.65
CA ASN A 139 -10.44 13.11 0.61
C ASN A 139 -10.72 12.18 1.80
N LYS A 140 -9.95 11.10 1.88
CA LYS A 140 -9.96 10.16 3.01
C LYS A 140 -8.81 10.45 3.95
N THR A 141 -9.01 10.07 5.20
CA THR A 141 -7.99 10.11 6.24
C THR A 141 -7.59 8.69 6.58
N PHE A 142 -6.30 8.39 6.52
CA PHE A 142 -5.76 7.16 7.07
C PHE A 142 -5.38 7.37 8.54
N GLN A 143 -5.93 6.53 9.42
CA GLN A 143 -5.76 6.61 10.86
C GLN A 143 -5.23 5.27 11.39
N PRO A 144 -3.92 5.01 11.24
CA PRO A 144 -3.32 3.77 11.74
C PRO A 144 -3.44 3.64 13.25
N ALA A 145 -3.47 2.39 13.72
CA ALA A 145 -3.30 2.10 15.13
C ALA A 145 -1.88 2.51 15.58
N VAL A 146 -1.79 3.13 16.77
CA VAL A 146 -0.53 3.60 17.35
C VAL A 146 -0.13 2.68 18.49
N ALA A 147 0.98 1.97 18.31
CA ALA A 147 1.64 1.23 19.38
C ALA A 147 2.51 2.18 20.19
N TYR A 148 2.18 2.39 21.47
CA TYR A 148 2.87 3.34 22.34
C TYR A 148 3.54 2.64 23.53
N ASP A 149 4.83 2.89 23.69
CA ASP A 149 5.64 2.49 24.83
C ASP A 149 5.81 3.69 25.77
N VAL A 150 5.06 3.66 26.86
CA VAL A 150 5.08 4.71 27.90
C VAL A 150 6.45 4.81 28.59
N THR A 151 7.15 3.68 28.75
CA THR A 151 8.42 3.60 29.49
C THR A 151 9.52 4.31 28.71
N ASN A 152 9.62 3.99 27.42
CA ASN A 152 10.64 4.55 26.53
C ASN A 152 10.17 5.82 25.81
N ARG A 153 8.89 6.21 25.95
CA ARG A 153 8.28 7.36 25.24
C ARG A 153 8.37 7.22 23.73
N HIS A 154 8.15 6.01 23.23
CA HIS A 154 8.18 5.70 21.81
C HIS A 154 6.78 5.41 21.28
N ALA A 155 6.42 5.95 20.13
CA ALA A 155 5.21 5.57 19.41
C ALA A 155 5.53 5.11 17.98
N ASN A 156 4.87 4.04 17.55
CA ASN A 156 4.98 3.51 16.20
C ASN A 156 3.60 3.40 15.57
N ALA A 157 3.49 3.83 14.31
CA ALA A 157 2.29 3.65 13.50
C ALA A 157 2.69 3.23 12.09
N THR A 158 1.90 2.39 11.45
CA THR A 158 2.13 1.98 10.05
C THR A 158 0.80 1.82 9.36
N THR A 159 0.73 2.30 8.12
CA THR A 159 -0.42 2.13 7.24
C THR A 159 0.05 1.90 5.80
N ASP A 160 -0.66 1.05 5.08
CA ASP A 160 -0.51 0.86 3.65
C ASP A 160 -1.67 1.61 2.95
N ILE A 161 -1.31 2.54 2.06
CA ILE A 161 -2.23 3.48 1.39
C ILE A 161 -2.24 3.17 -0.11
N PRO A 162 -3.36 3.30 -0.85
CA PRO A 162 -3.36 3.25 -2.31
C PRO A 162 -2.23 4.07 -2.92
N ARG A 163 -1.56 3.51 -3.94
CA ARG A 163 -0.41 4.17 -4.57
C ARG A 163 -0.77 5.59 -5.01
N PHE A 164 0.03 6.57 -4.60
CA PHE A 164 -0.21 7.98 -4.89
C PHE A 164 1.01 8.61 -5.56
N LYS A 165 0.81 9.76 -6.21
CA LYS A 165 1.86 10.50 -6.92
C LYS A 165 2.70 11.35 -5.96
N ALA A 166 3.92 11.69 -6.38
CA ALA A 166 4.84 12.52 -5.61
C ALA A 166 4.28 13.90 -5.24
N ASP A 167 3.34 14.44 -6.03
CA ASP A 167 2.66 15.71 -5.82
C ASP A 167 1.34 15.59 -5.03
N THR A 168 1.09 14.44 -4.39
CA THR A 168 -0.11 14.25 -3.56
C THR A 168 -0.20 15.34 -2.48
N PRO A 169 -1.38 15.95 -2.26
CA PRO A 169 -1.56 16.98 -1.23
C PRO A 169 -1.62 16.41 0.20
N GLY A 170 -1.27 15.14 0.39
CA GLY A 170 -1.42 14.45 1.67
C GLY A 170 -0.57 15.03 2.79
N MET A 171 -1.16 15.10 3.98
CA MET A 171 -0.52 15.64 5.18
C MET A 171 -0.51 14.60 6.30
N VAL A 172 0.60 14.52 7.02
CA VAL A 172 0.73 13.71 8.23
C VAL A 172 0.54 14.62 9.44
N GLU A 173 -0.49 14.35 10.22
CA GLU A 173 -0.86 15.07 11.43
C GLU A 173 -0.67 14.16 12.64
N ILE A 174 -0.05 14.72 13.68
CA ILE A 174 0.22 14.02 14.94
C ILE A 174 -0.44 14.84 16.04
N ILE A 175 -1.47 14.29 16.65
CA ILE A 175 -2.42 15.01 17.49
C ILE A 175 -2.31 14.51 18.92
N ASP A 176 -2.27 15.44 19.87
CA ASP A 176 -2.41 15.12 21.29
C ASP A 176 -3.89 14.78 21.57
N PRO A 177 -4.21 13.55 21.99
CA PRO A 177 -5.61 13.15 22.20
C PRO A 177 -6.29 13.91 23.34
N THR A 178 -5.51 14.51 24.25
CA THR A 178 -6.02 15.22 25.42
C THR A 178 -6.47 16.63 25.07
N THR A 179 -5.72 17.31 24.19
CA THR A 179 -5.97 18.71 23.85
C THR A 179 -6.60 18.90 22.47
N GLY A 180 -6.50 17.88 21.60
CA GLY A 180 -6.90 17.97 20.19
C GLY A 180 -5.94 18.79 19.33
N ASN A 181 -4.85 19.32 19.90
CA ASN A 181 -3.87 20.13 19.18
C ASN A 181 -2.80 19.26 18.50
N HIS A 182 -2.18 19.81 17.47
CA HIS A 182 -1.05 19.15 16.82
C HIS A 182 0.19 19.21 17.72
N ILE A 183 0.84 18.05 17.92
CA ILE A 183 2.09 17.92 18.68
C ILE A 183 3.27 18.52 17.89
N VAL A 184 3.23 18.39 16.57
CA VAL A 184 4.13 19.07 15.61
C VAL A 184 3.30 19.64 14.47
N PRO A 185 3.79 20.68 13.76
CA PRO A 185 3.12 21.16 12.56
C PRO A 185 2.86 20.02 11.55
N PRO A 186 1.72 20.02 10.83
CA PRO A 186 1.42 19.01 9.81
C PRO A 186 2.56 18.87 8.80
N ILE A 187 2.88 17.63 8.45
CA ILE A 187 4.02 17.30 7.61
C ILE A 187 3.52 16.97 6.20
N SER A 188 3.97 17.70 5.19
CA SER A 188 3.61 17.42 3.80
C SER A 188 4.31 16.16 3.28
N LEU A 189 3.53 15.18 2.80
CA LEU A 189 4.08 14.00 2.12
C LEU A 189 4.85 14.40 0.86
N ALA A 190 4.27 15.26 0.01
CA ALA A 190 4.96 15.79 -1.16
C ALA A 190 6.27 16.50 -0.79
N GLY A 191 6.26 17.30 0.28
CA GLY A 191 7.46 17.96 0.80
C GLY A 191 8.55 16.99 1.25
N LEU A 192 8.18 15.91 1.93
CA LEU A 192 9.11 14.85 2.33
C LEU A 192 9.67 14.11 1.12
N ILE A 193 8.81 13.68 0.19
CA ILE A 193 9.20 12.96 -1.02
C ILE A 193 10.21 13.77 -1.83
N ALA A 194 9.92 15.06 -2.05
CA ALA A 194 10.82 15.95 -2.78
C ALA A 194 12.14 16.19 -2.04
N ARG A 195 12.09 16.44 -0.72
CA ARG A 195 13.29 16.73 0.08
C ARG A 195 14.25 15.55 0.18
N TYR A 196 13.71 14.33 0.30
CA TYR A 196 14.49 13.11 0.49
C TYR A 196 14.69 12.31 -0.79
N HIS A 197 14.21 12.80 -1.93
CA HIS A 197 14.29 12.13 -3.24
C HIS A 197 13.75 10.69 -3.18
N ILE A 198 12.60 10.51 -2.51
CA ILE A 198 11.97 9.18 -2.38
C ILE A 198 11.52 8.74 -3.78
N PRO A 199 11.95 7.57 -4.26
CA PRO A 199 11.58 7.06 -5.58
C PRO A 199 10.10 6.66 -5.58
N MET A 200 9.37 7.01 -6.63
CA MET A 200 7.91 6.86 -6.73
C MET A 200 7.47 6.15 -8.03
N GLU A 201 8.40 5.50 -8.73
CA GLU A 201 8.16 4.71 -9.95
C GLU A 201 7.14 3.59 -9.70
N GLU A 202 6.33 3.20 -10.68
CA GLU A 202 5.16 2.32 -10.45
C GLU A 202 5.50 0.86 -10.11
N ASP A 203 6.67 0.39 -10.52
CA ASP A 203 7.14 -1.00 -10.40
C ASP A 203 7.94 -1.27 -9.12
N ILE A 204 8.28 -0.22 -8.36
CA ILE A 204 9.03 -0.35 -7.11
C ILE A 204 8.13 -0.30 -5.88
N GLU A 205 8.53 -1.05 -4.87
CA GLU A 205 7.88 -1.02 -3.57
C GLU A 205 8.38 0.18 -2.77
N VAL A 206 7.46 1.02 -2.31
CA VAL A 206 7.81 2.27 -1.64
C VAL A 206 7.40 2.21 -0.18
N THR A 207 8.34 2.56 0.70
CA THR A 207 8.09 2.83 2.11
C THR A 207 8.59 4.23 2.43
N ILE A 208 7.76 5.03 3.10
CA ILE A 208 8.08 6.37 3.59
C ILE A 208 8.21 6.27 5.12
N PRO A 209 9.42 6.03 5.66
CA PRO A 209 9.62 5.89 7.10
C PRO A 209 9.92 7.24 7.73
N ILE A 210 8.89 7.89 8.26
CA ILE A 210 8.99 9.18 8.95
C ILE A 210 9.46 8.94 10.38
N GLU A 211 10.53 9.62 10.77
CA GLU A 211 11.07 9.61 12.13
C GLU A 211 10.97 11.01 12.73
N ILE A 212 10.46 11.09 13.95
CA ILE A 212 10.36 12.35 14.69
C ILE A 212 10.95 12.15 16.09
N THR A 213 12.02 12.87 16.37
CA THR A 213 12.68 12.85 17.68
C THR A 213 12.35 14.13 18.43
N PHE A 214 11.81 13.98 19.64
CA PHE A 214 11.48 15.05 20.57
C PHE A 214 12.60 15.22 21.60
N THR A 215 13.21 16.41 21.64
CA THR A 215 14.29 16.73 22.58
C THR A 215 14.07 18.13 23.16
N ASN A 216 14.14 18.31 24.48
CA ASN A 216 14.17 19.61 25.20
C ASN A 216 13.51 20.81 24.47
N GLY A 217 12.23 20.69 24.09
CA GLY A 217 11.44 21.77 23.46
C GLY A 217 11.51 21.86 21.93
N HIS A 218 12.20 20.96 21.26
CA HIS A 218 12.33 20.88 19.80
C HIS A 218 11.96 19.48 19.28
N ALA A 219 11.36 19.45 18.09
CA ALA A 219 11.14 18.21 17.34
C ALA A 219 11.97 18.24 16.06
N LYS A 220 12.69 17.15 15.79
CA LYS A 220 13.42 16.94 14.54
C LYS A 220 12.70 15.91 13.71
N ILE A 221 12.35 16.26 12.48
CA ILE A 221 11.66 15.38 11.52
C ILE A 221 12.67 14.93 10.46
N THR A 222 12.80 13.62 10.31
CA THR A 222 13.67 12.97 9.32
C THR A 222 12.96 11.81 8.63
N ILE A 223 13.54 11.32 7.53
CA ILE A 223 13.23 9.98 7.04
C ILE A 223 14.27 9.05 7.64
N ARG A 224 13.83 7.96 8.28
CA ARG A 224 14.75 6.95 8.80
C ARG A 224 15.53 6.41 7.60
N ASN A 225 16.87 6.52 7.63
CA ASN A 225 17.70 5.86 6.64
C ASN A 225 17.30 4.39 6.63
N TRP A 226 17.17 3.77 5.45
CA TRP A 226 17.06 2.32 5.37
C TRP A 226 18.14 1.73 6.27
N GLU A 227 17.73 1.10 7.36
CA GLU A 227 18.61 0.15 8.01
C GLU A 227 18.84 -0.89 6.93
N ASN A 228 20.03 -0.90 6.33
CA ASN A 228 20.55 -2.09 5.69
C ASN A 228 20.57 -3.14 6.79
N GLN A 229 19.43 -3.80 7.03
CA GLN A 229 19.45 -5.08 7.70
C GLN A 229 20.36 -5.91 6.83
N ASN A 230 21.52 -6.26 7.36
CA ASN A 230 22.35 -7.30 6.80
C ASN A 230 21.52 -8.58 6.85
N VAL A 231 20.71 -8.79 5.82
CA VAL A 231 20.16 -10.09 5.52
C VAL A 231 21.37 -10.94 5.18
N LYS A 232 21.77 -11.83 6.08
CA LYS A 232 22.63 -12.96 5.70
C LYS A 232 21.73 -13.92 4.93
N PRO A 233 21.90 -14.11 3.61
CA PRO A 233 21.21 -15.17 2.92
C PRO A 233 21.83 -16.48 3.40
N GLY A 234 21.01 -17.35 4.02
CA GLY A 234 21.47 -18.61 4.59
C GLY A 234 21.87 -18.50 6.06
N GLY A 235 20.88 -18.38 6.94
CA GLY A 235 21.01 -18.90 8.29
C GLY A 235 20.90 -20.42 8.22
N VAL A 236 22.03 -21.10 8.45
CA VAL A 236 22.06 -22.52 8.79
C VAL A 236 21.58 -22.69 10.22
#